data_AF-A0A7C7V6R8-F1
#
_entry.id   AF-A0A7C7V6R8-F1
#
_cell.length_a   1.000
_cell.length_b   1.000
_cell.length_c   1.000
_cell.angle_alpha   90.00
_cell.angle_beta   90.00
_cell.angle_gamma   90.00
#
_symmetry.space_group_name_H-M   'P 1'
#
loop_
_entity.id
_entity.type
_entity.pdbx_description
1 polymer ?
#
loop_
_entity_poly.entity_id
_entity_poly.type
_entity_poly.pdbx_seq_one_letter_code
_entity_poly.pdbx_strand_id
1 'polypeptide(L)'
;MFQRRGSVVGSEEQRQVRRDQAADELNRHGNRQDGQRVVTRLADGFTLLRTSLYERVHRDVEQVLGRDSMFLPISEVKAEKVSKTEIELYQIAVASQMNRRRRYVGADTEWFWQWLARLRLGRAATDPLVIRRIGEYLALDEDHGRLAFTDVLAKALPESRRAPLVLFRLVPLAIQIVTAQAFGDRPTAEALRRQQVDILPAITDCRTCRGQLLESGTHCPPCGNPVWRFQWLTAAD
;
A
#
# COMPACT_ATOMS: atom_id res chain seq x y z
N MET A 1 2.49 30.35 -25.41
CA MET A 1 2.23 30.53 -23.96
C MET A 1 1.92 29.15 -23.36
N PHE A 2 2.94 28.37 -23.04
CA PHE A 2 2.78 27.01 -22.49
C PHE A 2 2.69 27.11 -20.97
N GLN A 3 1.49 26.91 -20.42
CA GLN A 3 1.30 26.72 -18.98
C GLN A 3 2.06 25.47 -18.54
N ARG A 4 3.02 25.68 -17.63
CA ARG A 4 3.70 24.62 -16.89
C ARG A 4 2.64 23.82 -16.13
N ARG A 5 2.37 22.58 -16.56
CA ARG A 5 1.68 21.59 -15.73
C ARG A 5 2.60 21.27 -14.56
N GLY A 6 2.28 21.87 -13.40
CA GLY A 6 2.98 21.64 -12.15
C GLY A 6 3.06 20.16 -11.81
N SER A 7 4.23 19.76 -11.33
CA SER A 7 4.46 18.49 -10.68
C SER A 7 3.33 18.19 -9.69
N VAL A 8 2.75 16.99 -9.79
CA VAL A 8 1.71 16.48 -8.87
C VAL A 8 2.31 16.14 -7.49
N VAL A 9 3.63 16.28 -7.32
CA VAL A 9 4.30 16.19 -6.03
C VAL A 9 4.29 17.57 -5.41
N GLY A 10 3.30 17.83 -4.54
CA GLY A 10 3.30 19.03 -3.69
C GLY A 10 4.61 19.15 -2.91
N SER A 11 5.04 20.38 -2.62
CA SER A 11 6.28 20.64 -1.90
C SER A 11 6.34 19.86 -0.58
N GLU A 12 7.54 19.61 -0.07
CA GLU A 12 7.73 18.93 1.21
C GLU A 12 6.96 19.60 2.35
N GLU A 13 6.94 20.93 2.33
CA GLU A 13 6.10 21.76 3.19
C GLU A 13 4.61 21.43 3.07
N GLN A 14 4.07 21.31 1.84
CA GLN A 14 2.68 20.91 1.64
C GLN A 14 2.40 19.48 2.13
N ARG A 15 3.38 18.57 2.10
CA ARG A 15 3.24 17.23 2.67
C ARG A 15 3.18 17.30 4.20
N GLN A 16 4.04 18.11 4.80
CA GLN A 16 4.10 18.28 6.26
C GLN A 16 2.79 18.89 6.78
N VAL A 17 2.31 19.99 6.18
CA VAL A 17 1.04 20.62 6.55
C VAL A 17 -0.13 19.63 6.50
N ARG A 18 -0.18 18.76 5.46
CA ARG A 18 -1.22 17.72 5.39
C ARG A 18 -1.11 16.69 6.49
N ARG A 19 0.10 16.29 6.87
CA ARG A 19 0.31 15.33 7.97
C ARG A 19 -0.15 15.93 9.29
N ASP A 20 0.19 17.18 9.57
CA ASP A 20 -0.19 17.87 10.80
C ASP A 20 -1.72 18.05 10.89
N GLN A 21 -2.36 18.49 9.81
CA GLN A 21 -3.83 18.58 9.73
C GLN A 21 -4.51 17.23 9.95
N ALA A 22 -4.00 16.15 9.32
CA ALA A 22 -4.54 14.81 9.49
C ALA A 22 -4.37 14.31 10.93
N ALA A 23 -3.27 14.65 11.60
CA ALA A 23 -3.02 14.29 12.99
C ALA A 23 -4.01 14.98 13.94
N ASP A 24 -4.26 16.27 13.73
CA ASP A 24 -5.23 17.04 14.50
C ASP A 24 -6.68 16.56 14.29
N GLU A 25 -7.05 16.24 13.05
CA GLU A 25 -8.35 15.61 12.74
C GLU A 25 -8.51 14.27 13.47
N LEU A 26 -7.46 13.43 13.45
CA LEU A 26 -7.48 12.12 14.09
C LEU A 26 -7.57 12.22 15.62
N ASN A 27 -6.82 13.14 16.22
CA ASN A 27 -6.85 13.41 17.65
C ASN A 27 -8.24 13.85 18.10
N ARG A 28 -8.86 14.79 17.37
CA ARG A 28 -10.21 15.28 17.67
C ARG A 28 -11.28 14.21 17.49
N HIS A 29 -11.27 13.49 16.38
CA HIS A 29 -12.29 12.48 16.08
C HIS A 29 -12.22 11.28 17.05
N GLY A 30 -11.00 10.81 17.35
CA GLY A 30 -10.80 9.64 18.20
C GLY A 30 -10.62 9.94 19.69
N ASN A 31 -10.68 11.21 20.11
CA ASN A 31 -10.29 11.67 21.46
C ASN A 31 -8.93 11.09 21.91
N ARG A 32 -7.90 11.31 21.08
CA ARG A 32 -6.54 10.77 21.25
C ARG A 32 -5.49 11.87 21.20
N GLN A 33 -4.26 11.51 21.57
CA GLN A 33 -3.10 12.40 21.57
C GLN A 33 -1.93 11.86 20.73
N ASP A 34 -2.09 10.70 20.11
CA ASP A 34 -1.04 10.01 19.35
C ASP A 34 -1.12 10.21 17.83
N GLY A 35 -1.93 11.17 17.37
CA GLY A 35 -2.22 11.42 15.96
C GLY A 35 -0.99 11.57 15.08
N GLN A 36 0.03 12.32 15.53
CA GLN A 36 1.26 12.53 14.75
C GLN A 36 2.01 11.21 14.50
N ARG A 37 2.09 10.36 15.53
CA ARG A 37 2.73 9.04 15.42
C ARG A 37 1.98 8.16 14.44
N VAL A 38 0.65 8.10 14.54
CA VAL A 38 -0.20 7.30 13.65
C VAL A 38 -0.03 7.76 12.20
N VAL A 39 -0.16 9.07 11.94
CA VAL A 39 -0.07 9.66 10.61
C VAL A 39 1.30 9.40 9.97
N THR A 40 2.39 9.62 10.71
CA THR A 40 3.74 9.35 10.20
C THR A 40 3.91 7.88 9.85
N ARG A 41 3.52 6.96 10.74
CA ARG A 41 3.65 5.51 10.50
C ARG A 41 2.83 5.02 9.30
N LEU A 42 1.59 5.48 9.17
CA LEU A 42 0.76 5.17 7.99
C LEU A 42 1.38 5.75 6.72
N ALA A 43 1.83 7.02 6.78
CA ALA A 43 2.34 7.69 5.60
C ALA A 43 3.65 7.07 5.11
N ASP A 44 4.56 6.71 6.00
CA ASP A 44 5.85 6.12 5.65
C ASP A 44 5.68 4.66 5.26
N GLY A 45 4.91 3.89 6.03
CA GLY A 45 4.62 2.48 5.73
C GLY A 45 3.91 2.29 4.39
N PHE A 46 2.86 3.06 4.08
CA PHE A 46 2.17 2.95 2.79
C PHE A 46 3.01 3.46 1.62
N THR A 47 3.85 4.47 1.83
CA THR A 47 4.78 4.94 0.78
C THR A 47 5.80 3.86 0.44
N LEU A 48 6.34 3.18 1.45
CA LEU A 48 7.23 2.04 1.26
C LEU A 48 6.51 0.92 0.51
N LEU A 49 5.36 0.45 1.00
CA LEU A 49 4.58 -0.61 0.36
C LEU A 49 4.24 -0.30 -1.11
N ARG A 50 3.82 0.94 -1.39
CA ARG A 50 3.49 1.37 -2.75
C ARG A 50 4.70 1.29 -3.68
N THR A 51 5.84 1.79 -3.22
CA THR A 51 7.08 1.81 -4.01
C THR A 51 7.58 0.39 -4.22
N SER A 52 7.66 -0.41 -3.17
CA SER A 52 8.14 -1.78 -3.25
C SER A 52 7.23 -2.67 -4.11
N LEU A 53 5.90 -2.56 -3.98
CA LEU A 53 4.97 -3.31 -4.81
C LEU A 53 5.11 -2.94 -6.29
N TYR A 54 5.19 -1.65 -6.61
CA TYR A 54 5.43 -1.20 -7.98
C TYR A 54 6.72 -1.81 -8.55
N GLU A 55 7.81 -1.79 -7.77
CA GLU A 55 9.06 -2.43 -8.20
C GLU A 55 8.90 -3.93 -8.44
N ARG A 56 8.19 -4.65 -7.57
CA ARG A 56 8.01 -6.11 -7.70
C ARG A 56 7.19 -6.50 -8.93
N VAL A 57 6.18 -5.72 -9.29
CA VAL A 57 5.26 -6.06 -10.40
C VAL A 57 5.75 -5.54 -11.76
N HIS A 58 6.71 -4.62 -11.76
CA HIS A 58 7.23 -4.01 -12.98
C HIS A 58 8.72 -4.32 -13.15
N ARG A 59 9.60 -3.74 -12.30
CA ARG A 59 11.05 -3.84 -12.48
C ARG A 59 11.59 -5.25 -12.30
N ASP A 60 11.17 -5.96 -11.25
CA ASP A 60 11.60 -7.34 -11.02
C ASP A 60 11.13 -8.25 -12.17
N VAL A 61 9.90 -8.05 -12.64
CA VAL A 61 9.35 -8.80 -13.78
C VAL A 61 10.18 -8.56 -15.05
N GLU A 62 10.49 -7.30 -15.37
CA GLU A 62 11.34 -6.97 -16.52
C GLU A 62 12.74 -7.59 -16.40
N GLN A 63 13.33 -7.57 -15.21
CA GLN A 63 14.67 -8.10 -14.97
C GLN A 63 14.73 -9.62 -15.11
N VAL A 64 13.72 -10.33 -14.60
CA VAL A 64 13.71 -11.80 -14.57
C VAL A 64 13.24 -12.40 -15.89
N LEU A 65 12.23 -11.81 -16.53
CA LEU A 65 11.58 -12.37 -17.72
C LEU A 65 11.98 -11.67 -19.02
N GLY A 66 12.81 -10.63 -18.94
CA GLY A 66 13.20 -9.82 -20.07
C GLY A 66 12.14 -8.79 -20.46
N ARG A 67 12.58 -7.78 -21.23
CA ARG A 67 11.70 -6.77 -21.81
C ARG A 67 11.05 -7.33 -23.06
N ASP A 68 9.77 -7.64 -22.95
CA ASP A 68 8.96 -7.98 -24.11
C ASP A 68 8.46 -6.67 -24.72
N SER A 69 9.15 -6.18 -25.76
CA SER A 69 8.92 -4.87 -26.38
C SER A 69 7.47 -4.66 -26.85
N MET A 70 6.69 -5.73 -27.02
CA MET A 70 5.26 -5.67 -27.36
C MET A 70 4.37 -5.20 -26.21
N PHE A 71 4.85 -5.22 -24.95
CA PHE A 71 4.07 -4.86 -23.77
C PHE A 71 4.52 -3.56 -23.11
N LEU A 72 5.50 -2.85 -23.68
CA LEU A 72 5.95 -1.58 -23.13
C LEU A 72 4.84 -0.53 -23.22
N PRO A 73 4.50 0.15 -22.11
CA PRO A 73 3.51 1.22 -22.15
C PRO A 73 4.02 2.35 -23.05
N ILE A 74 3.10 2.97 -23.80
CA ILE A 74 3.38 4.14 -24.66
C ILE A 74 4.06 5.27 -23.84
N SER A 75 3.83 5.31 -22.52
CA SER A 75 4.55 6.17 -21.59
C SER A 75 4.73 5.47 -20.24
N GLU A 76 5.96 5.07 -19.92
CA GLU A 76 6.35 4.52 -18.62
C GLU A 76 5.95 5.45 -17.46
N VAL A 77 6.19 6.75 -17.60
CA VAL A 77 5.83 7.76 -16.57
C VAL A 77 4.32 7.76 -16.28
N LYS A 78 3.49 7.62 -17.33
CA LYS A 78 2.04 7.57 -17.16
C LYS A 78 1.61 6.25 -16.51
N ALA A 79 2.17 5.12 -16.96
CA ALA A 79 1.87 3.80 -16.41
C ALA A 79 2.27 3.71 -14.94
N GLU A 80 3.44 4.24 -14.58
CA GLU A 80 3.91 4.36 -13.20
C GLU A 80 2.92 5.16 -12.35
N LYS A 81 2.53 6.35 -12.81
CA LYS A 81 1.61 7.21 -12.07
C LYS A 81 0.25 6.53 -11.87
N VAL A 82 -0.33 5.94 -12.91
CA VAL A 82 -1.62 5.26 -12.84
C VAL A 82 -1.55 4.09 -11.86
N SER A 83 -0.51 3.26 -11.97
CA SER A 83 -0.36 2.07 -11.14
C SER A 83 -0.10 2.40 -9.68
N LYS A 84 0.76 3.38 -9.40
CA LYS A 84 0.99 3.86 -8.03
C LYS A 84 -0.26 4.49 -7.43
N THR A 85 -1.06 5.18 -8.23
CA THR A 85 -2.37 5.70 -7.77
C THR A 85 -3.28 4.53 -7.41
N GLU A 86 -3.40 3.52 -8.28
CA GLU A 86 -4.25 2.35 -8.02
C GLU A 86 -3.82 1.58 -6.75
N ILE A 87 -2.52 1.43 -6.53
CA ILE A 87 -1.97 0.83 -5.31
C ILE A 87 -2.41 1.65 -4.07
N GLU A 88 -2.36 2.99 -4.12
CA GLU A 88 -2.82 3.82 -2.99
C GLU A 88 -4.32 3.68 -2.73
N LEU A 89 -5.15 3.62 -3.78
CA LEU A 89 -6.60 3.44 -3.63
C LEU A 89 -6.91 2.10 -2.96
N TYR A 90 -6.23 1.03 -3.37
CA TYR A 90 -6.38 -0.29 -2.76
C TYR A 90 -5.88 -0.32 -1.31
N GLN A 91 -4.74 0.33 -1.02
CA GLN A 91 -4.23 0.48 0.35
C GLN A 91 -5.25 1.17 1.27
N ILE A 92 -5.87 2.26 0.81
CA ILE A 92 -6.91 2.98 1.57
C ILE A 92 -8.09 2.05 1.87
N ALA A 93 -8.59 1.33 0.87
CA ALA A 93 -9.73 0.44 1.04
C ALA A 93 -9.43 -0.69 2.05
N VAL A 94 -8.29 -1.39 1.92
CA VAL A 94 -7.90 -2.47 2.83
C VAL A 94 -7.70 -1.96 4.26
N ALA A 95 -7.00 -0.83 4.43
CA ALA A 95 -6.81 -0.23 5.75
C ALA A 95 -8.15 0.17 6.39
N SER A 96 -9.11 0.63 5.59
CA SER A 96 -10.44 1.03 6.06
C SER A 96 -11.30 -0.16 6.46
N GLN A 97 -11.25 -1.26 5.70
CA GLN A 97 -11.88 -2.52 6.11
C GLN A 97 -11.28 -3.05 7.41
N MET A 98 -9.96 -2.90 7.60
CA MET A 98 -9.31 -3.26 8.85
C MET A 98 -9.75 -2.36 10.01
N ASN A 99 -9.81 -1.04 9.81
CA ASN A 99 -10.36 -0.14 10.81
C ASN A 99 -11.79 -0.53 11.20
N ARG A 100 -12.66 -0.90 10.24
CA ARG A 100 -14.02 -1.38 10.52
C ARG A 100 -14.03 -2.61 11.45
N ARG A 101 -13.11 -3.56 11.22
CA ARG A 101 -12.99 -4.79 12.03
C ARG A 101 -12.39 -4.53 13.41
N ARG A 102 -11.39 -3.65 13.52
CA ARG A 102 -10.59 -3.41 14.73
C ARG A 102 -11.02 -2.19 15.53
N ARG A 103 -11.84 -1.33 14.94
CA ARG A 103 -12.36 -0.06 15.49
C ARG A 103 -11.26 0.86 16.01
N TYR A 104 -10.14 0.97 15.29
CA TYR A 104 -9.03 1.82 15.70
C TYR A 104 -9.45 3.28 15.92
N VAL A 105 -10.39 3.79 15.11
CA VAL A 105 -11.00 5.12 15.24
C VAL A 105 -12.54 5.05 15.41
N GLY A 106 -13.06 3.94 15.95
CA GLY A 106 -14.51 3.72 16.05
C GLY A 106 -15.10 3.03 14.82
N ALA A 107 -16.44 3.04 14.71
CA ALA A 107 -17.18 2.30 13.69
C ALA A 107 -17.35 3.07 12.36
N ASP A 108 -17.04 4.37 12.34
CA ASP A 108 -17.19 5.21 11.17
C ASP A 108 -16.11 4.91 10.12
N THR A 109 -16.44 3.96 9.24
CA THR A 109 -15.57 3.56 8.13
C THR A 109 -15.48 4.66 7.08
N GLU A 110 -16.55 5.43 6.92
CA GLU A 110 -16.62 6.49 5.91
C GLU A 110 -15.66 7.63 6.24
N TRP A 111 -15.71 8.11 7.49
CA TRP A 111 -14.76 9.10 7.98
C TRP A 111 -13.33 8.63 7.81
N PHE A 112 -13.02 7.37 8.18
CA PHE A 112 -11.65 6.87 8.13
C PHE A 112 -11.08 6.80 6.71
N TRP A 113 -11.84 6.27 5.74
CA TRP A 113 -11.30 6.18 4.38
C TRP A 113 -11.14 7.57 3.75
N GLN A 114 -12.06 8.51 4.02
CA GLN A 114 -11.95 9.88 3.53
C GLN A 114 -10.77 10.62 4.15
N TRP A 115 -10.57 10.48 5.45
CA TRP A 115 -9.43 11.03 6.18
C TRP A 115 -8.11 10.47 5.62
N LEU A 116 -8.02 9.15 5.44
CA LEU A 116 -6.83 8.50 4.92
C LEU A 116 -6.58 8.88 3.45
N ALA A 117 -7.63 9.01 2.64
CA ALA A 117 -7.52 9.49 1.27
C ALA A 117 -6.97 10.91 1.21
N ARG A 118 -7.43 11.84 2.05
CA ARG A 118 -6.87 13.21 2.12
C ARG A 118 -5.40 13.20 2.54
N LEU A 119 -5.03 12.38 3.51
CA LEU A 119 -3.63 12.21 3.92
C LEU A 119 -2.75 11.72 2.76
N ARG A 120 -3.21 10.70 2.02
CA ARG A 120 -2.40 10.02 0.98
C ARG A 120 -2.40 10.73 -0.36
N LEU A 121 -3.56 11.20 -0.80
CA LEU A 121 -3.81 11.72 -2.15
C LEU A 121 -3.91 13.25 -2.20
N GLY A 122 -3.99 13.92 -1.05
CA GLY A 122 -4.14 15.37 -0.97
C GLY A 122 -5.38 15.84 -1.72
N ARG A 123 -5.22 16.80 -2.65
CA ARG A 123 -6.34 17.35 -3.45
C ARG A 123 -7.01 16.31 -4.34
N ALA A 124 -6.32 15.23 -4.72
CA ALA A 124 -6.94 14.18 -5.54
C ALA A 124 -7.96 13.34 -4.75
N ALA A 125 -7.99 13.44 -3.42
CA ALA A 125 -8.95 12.71 -2.58
C ALA A 125 -10.42 13.11 -2.85
N THR A 126 -10.66 14.30 -3.40
CA THR A 126 -12.01 14.79 -3.72
C THR A 126 -12.40 14.52 -5.18
N ASP A 127 -11.55 13.87 -5.97
CA ASP A 127 -11.89 13.49 -7.34
C ASP A 127 -13.01 12.42 -7.32
N PRO A 128 -14.16 12.64 -8.01
CA PRO A 128 -15.24 11.66 -8.07
C PRO A 128 -14.81 10.27 -8.53
N LEU A 129 -13.81 10.18 -9.42
CA LEU A 129 -13.28 8.89 -9.88
C LEU A 129 -12.52 8.17 -8.77
N VAL A 130 -11.76 8.90 -7.95
CA VAL A 130 -11.05 8.36 -6.78
C VAL A 130 -12.04 7.86 -5.74
N ILE A 131 -13.05 8.67 -5.42
CA ILE A 131 -14.10 8.33 -4.45
C ILE A 131 -14.83 7.06 -4.90
N ARG A 132 -15.28 7.03 -6.16
CA ARG A 132 -15.96 5.86 -6.73
C ARG A 132 -15.06 4.62 -6.67
N ARG A 133 -13.78 4.74 -7.02
CA ARG A 133 -12.85 3.62 -7.07
C ARG A 133 -12.56 3.04 -5.68
N ILE A 134 -12.43 3.87 -4.64
CA ILE A 134 -12.32 3.42 -3.25
C ILE A 134 -13.62 2.72 -2.84
N GLY A 135 -14.78 3.30 -3.17
CA GLY A 135 -16.09 2.70 -2.89
C GLY A 135 -16.27 1.31 -3.51
N GLU A 136 -15.84 1.12 -4.77
CA GLU A 136 -15.83 -0.18 -5.45
C GLU A 136 -15.05 -1.22 -4.65
N TYR A 137 -13.84 -0.89 -4.18
CA TYR A 137 -13.06 -1.82 -3.35
C TYR A 137 -13.67 -2.08 -1.97
N LEU A 138 -14.26 -1.06 -1.35
CA LEU A 138 -14.89 -1.20 -0.03
C LEU A 138 -16.15 -2.09 -0.06
N ALA A 139 -16.84 -2.14 -1.21
CA ALA A 139 -18.02 -2.97 -1.42
C ALA A 139 -17.69 -4.46 -1.63
N LEU A 140 -16.45 -4.79 -1.97
CA LEU A 140 -15.99 -6.16 -2.18
C LEU A 140 -15.46 -6.78 -0.88
N ASP A 141 -15.57 -8.10 -0.77
CA ASP A 141 -14.81 -8.84 0.23
C ASP A 141 -13.30 -8.90 -0.11
N GLU A 142 -12.51 -9.51 0.76
CA GLU A 142 -11.06 -9.50 0.66
C GLU A 142 -10.53 -10.24 -0.58
N ASP A 143 -11.16 -11.34 -0.98
CA ASP A 143 -10.75 -12.13 -2.13
C ASP A 143 -11.15 -11.45 -3.44
N HIS A 144 -12.40 -10.98 -3.54
CA HIS A 144 -12.88 -10.27 -4.73
C HIS A 144 -12.18 -8.92 -4.90
N GLY A 145 -11.92 -8.20 -3.79
CA GLY A 145 -11.16 -6.95 -3.80
C GLY A 145 -9.74 -7.14 -4.33
N ARG A 146 -9.05 -8.22 -3.90
CA ARG A 146 -7.72 -8.58 -4.42
C ARG A 146 -7.75 -8.85 -5.91
N LEU A 147 -8.70 -9.66 -6.40
CA LEU A 147 -8.81 -9.98 -7.82
C LEU A 147 -9.09 -8.73 -8.67
N ALA A 148 -10.04 -7.89 -8.24
CA ALA A 148 -10.34 -6.64 -8.91
C ALA A 148 -9.13 -5.69 -8.96
N PHE A 149 -8.30 -5.69 -7.91
CA PHE A 149 -7.06 -4.93 -7.87
C PHE A 149 -6.03 -5.45 -8.87
N THR A 150 -5.79 -6.77 -8.89
CA THR A 150 -4.87 -7.39 -9.85
C THR A 150 -5.30 -7.14 -11.29
N ASP A 151 -6.59 -7.22 -11.60
CA ASP A 151 -7.13 -6.97 -12.94
C ASP A 151 -6.90 -5.54 -13.42
N VAL A 152 -7.08 -4.54 -12.54
CA VAL A 152 -6.86 -3.14 -12.91
C VAL A 152 -5.38 -2.80 -12.98
N LEU A 153 -4.56 -3.36 -12.10
CA LEU A 153 -3.11 -3.22 -12.20
C LEU A 153 -2.60 -3.81 -13.53
N ALA A 154 -3.10 -4.97 -13.95
CA ALA A 154 -2.76 -5.59 -15.23
C ALA A 154 -3.21 -4.79 -16.47
N LYS A 155 -4.20 -3.90 -16.33
CA LYS A 155 -4.57 -2.97 -17.41
C LYS A 155 -3.60 -1.80 -17.52
N ALA A 156 -3.03 -1.36 -16.40
CA ALA A 156 -2.07 -0.26 -16.35
C ALA A 156 -0.62 -0.72 -16.64
N LEU A 157 -0.28 -1.94 -16.21
CA LEU A 157 1.01 -2.62 -16.36
C LEU A 157 0.75 -4.08 -16.77
N PRO A 158 0.60 -4.39 -18.06
CA PRO A 158 0.33 -5.75 -18.54
C PRO A 158 1.31 -6.81 -18.01
N GLU A 159 2.58 -6.46 -17.86
CA GLU A 159 3.65 -7.29 -17.32
C GLU A 159 3.41 -7.72 -15.86
N SER A 160 2.60 -6.99 -15.08
CA SER A 160 2.24 -7.38 -13.71
C SER A 160 1.53 -8.73 -13.64
N ARG A 161 0.94 -9.21 -14.74
CA ARG A 161 0.38 -10.57 -14.87
C ARG A 161 1.41 -11.67 -14.69
N ARG A 162 2.70 -11.36 -14.89
CA ARG A 162 3.81 -12.29 -14.72
C ARG A 162 4.43 -12.21 -13.31
N ALA A 163 3.94 -11.33 -12.44
CA ALA A 163 4.38 -11.28 -11.05
C ALA A 163 3.89 -12.55 -10.30
N PRO A 164 4.65 -13.07 -9.32
CA PRO A 164 4.25 -14.25 -8.57
C PRO A 164 2.91 -14.04 -7.85
N LEU A 165 1.93 -14.92 -8.06
CA LEU A 165 0.57 -14.74 -7.53
C LEU A 165 0.51 -14.62 -5.99
N VAL A 166 1.46 -15.26 -5.29
CA VAL A 166 1.59 -15.17 -3.83
C VAL A 166 1.80 -13.72 -3.37
N LEU A 167 2.43 -12.86 -4.17
CA LEU A 167 2.58 -11.43 -3.89
C LEU A 167 1.22 -10.76 -3.62
N PHE A 168 0.23 -11.05 -4.45
CA PHE A 168 -1.09 -10.45 -4.32
C PHE A 168 -1.88 -10.97 -3.11
N ARG A 169 -1.52 -12.15 -2.57
CA ARG A 169 -2.04 -12.65 -1.29
C ARG A 169 -1.36 -11.99 -0.09
N LEU A 170 -0.08 -11.65 -0.22
CA LEU A 170 0.73 -11.04 0.85
C LEU A 170 0.51 -9.53 1.00
N VAL A 171 0.18 -8.82 -0.08
CA VAL A 171 -0.02 -7.36 -0.09
C VAL A 171 -1.11 -6.90 0.88
N PRO A 172 -2.34 -7.47 0.87
CA PRO A 172 -3.37 -7.09 1.84
C PRO A 172 -2.89 -7.24 3.29
N LEU A 173 -2.20 -8.34 3.60
CA LEU A 173 -1.63 -8.56 4.94
C LEU A 173 -0.57 -7.52 5.29
N ALA A 174 0.29 -7.13 4.34
CA ALA A 174 1.29 -6.07 4.57
C ALA A 174 0.64 -4.72 4.87
N ILE A 175 -0.45 -4.38 4.17
CA ILE A 175 -1.23 -3.16 4.41
C ILE A 175 -1.87 -3.20 5.81
N GLN A 176 -2.44 -4.35 6.17
CA GLN A 176 -3.04 -4.54 7.47
C GLN A 176 -1.99 -4.46 8.60
N ILE A 177 -0.80 -5.02 8.41
CA ILE A 177 0.32 -4.90 9.35
C ILE A 177 0.71 -3.45 9.59
N VAL A 178 0.93 -2.67 8.52
CA VAL A 178 1.26 -1.24 8.64
C VAL A 178 0.16 -0.48 9.39
N THR A 179 -1.10 -0.80 9.10
CA THR A 179 -2.25 -0.19 9.78
C THR A 179 -2.24 -0.52 11.28
N ALA A 180 -2.11 -1.79 11.66
CA ALA A 180 -2.02 -2.21 13.07
C ALA A 180 -0.86 -1.54 13.80
N GLN A 181 0.33 -1.52 13.20
CA GLN A 181 1.52 -0.90 13.80
C GLN A 181 1.37 0.61 13.99
N ALA A 182 0.72 1.29 13.05
CA ALA A 182 0.47 2.71 13.17
C ALA A 182 -0.39 3.03 14.39
N PHE A 183 -1.41 2.21 14.66
CA PHE A 183 -2.30 2.31 15.82
C PHE A 183 -1.77 1.63 17.10
N GLY A 184 -0.55 1.10 17.08
CA GLY A 184 0.07 0.46 18.26
C GLY A 184 -0.48 -0.93 18.59
N ASP A 185 -1.27 -1.54 17.71
CA ASP A 185 -1.83 -2.89 17.87
C ASP A 185 -0.81 -3.95 17.45
N ARG A 186 0.23 -4.09 18.29
CA ARG A 186 1.30 -5.06 18.08
C ARG A 186 0.80 -6.52 18.00
N PRO A 187 -0.12 -6.99 18.87
CA PRO A 187 -0.60 -8.36 18.80
C PRO A 187 -1.26 -8.69 17.45
N THR A 188 -2.06 -7.79 16.89
CA THR A 188 -2.64 -7.98 15.56
C THR A 188 -1.58 -7.98 14.47
N ALA A 189 -0.60 -7.07 14.52
CA ALA A 189 0.48 -7.03 13.54
C ALA A 189 1.31 -8.33 13.54
N GLU A 190 1.59 -8.90 14.72
CA GLU A 190 2.32 -10.16 14.86
C GLU A 190 1.48 -11.36 14.38
N ALA A 191 0.17 -11.37 14.63
CA ALA A 191 -0.73 -12.40 14.09
C ALA A 191 -0.79 -12.37 12.56
N LEU A 192 -0.92 -11.18 11.95
CA LEU A 192 -0.89 -11.02 10.50
C LEU A 192 0.47 -11.39 9.90
N ARG A 193 1.57 -11.13 10.62
CA ARG A 193 2.89 -11.56 10.20
C ARG A 193 3.02 -13.08 10.18
N ARG A 194 2.48 -13.78 11.17
CA ARG A 194 2.42 -15.25 11.17
C ARG A 194 1.64 -15.77 9.96
N GLN A 195 0.52 -15.16 9.62
CA GLN A 195 -0.21 -15.51 8.40
C GLN A 195 0.61 -15.31 7.12
N GLN A 196 1.46 -14.26 7.04
CA GLN A 196 2.37 -14.10 5.91
C GLN A 196 3.43 -15.21 5.86
N VAL A 197 3.94 -15.65 7.02
CA VAL A 197 4.86 -16.79 7.12
C VAL A 197 4.17 -18.09 6.69
N ASP A 198 2.93 -18.31 7.12
CA ASP A 198 2.17 -19.50 6.74
C ASP A 198 1.91 -19.56 5.22
N ILE A 199 1.76 -18.39 4.56
CA ILE A 199 1.57 -18.30 3.11
C ILE A 199 2.90 -18.45 2.33
N LEU A 200 4.01 -17.98 2.89
CA LEU A 200 5.33 -18.01 2.25
C LEU A 200 6.42 -18.33 3.30
N PRO A 201 6.60 -19.61 3.68
CA PRO A 201 7.51 -20.00 4.76
C PRO A 201 8.97 -19.59 4.54
N ALA A 202 9.43 -19.65 3.28
CA ALA A 202 10.77 -19.27 2.85
C ALA A 202 11.21 -17.87 3.31
N ILE A 203 10.30 -16.94 3.63
CA ILE A 203 10.68 -15.61 4.16
C ILE A 203 11.44 -15.67 5.49
N THR A 204 11.32 -16.78 6.22
CA THR A 204 12.01 -17.02 7.49
C THR A 204 13.49 -17.36 7.32
N ASP A 205 13.91 -17.79 6.13
CA ASP A 205 15.31 -18.14 5.82
C ASP A 205 16.21 -16.91 5.64
N CYS A 206 15.63 -15.71 5.60
CA CYS A 206 16.41 -14.48 5.55
C CYS A 206 17.27 -14.33 6.81
N ARG A 207 18.59 -14.48 6.67
CA ARG A 207 19.53 -14.38 7.80
C ARG A 207 19.48 -13.04 8.54
N THR A 208 19.02 -11.97 7.89
CA THR A 208 18.95 -10.62 8.46
C THR A 208 17.66 -10.37 9.23
N CYS A 209 16.49 -10.55 8.62
CA CYS A 209 15.23 -10.26 9.30
C CYS A 209 14.51 -11.50 9.84
N ARG A 210 14.84 -12.71 9.36
CA ARG A 210 14.20 -13.98 9.74
C ARG A 210 12.68 -13.95 9.67
N GLY A 211 12.15 -13.26 8.65
CA GLY A 211 10.71 -13.04 8.49
C GLY A 211 10.05 -12.15 9.55
N GLN A 212 10.81 -11.55 10.47
CA GLN A 212 10.27 -10.79 11.60
C GLN A 212 9.50 -9.55 11.15
N LEU A 213 8.58 -9.14 12.03
CA LEU A 213 7.87 -7.88 11.93
C LEU A 213 8.86 -6.71 12.11
N LEU A 214 9.03 -5.91 11.06
CA LEU A 214 9.90 -4.72 11.08
C LEU A 214 9.11 -3.48 11.48
N GLU A 215 9.79 -2.42 11.91
CA GLU A 215 9.15 -1.14 12.19
C GLU A 215 8.55 -0.51 10.92
N SER A 216 7.44 0.23 11.07
CA SER A 216 6.77 0.87 9.94
C SER A 216 7.71 1.81 9.18
N GLY A 217 7.73 1.70 7.85
CA GLY A 217 8.61 2.49 6.99
C GLY A 217 10.03 1.92 6.83
N THR A 218 10.36 0.83 7.52
CA THR A 218 11.64 0.12 7.34
C THR A 218 11.49 -1.08 6.42
N HIS A 219 12.57 -1.43 5.72
CA HIS A 219 12.62 -2.64 4.91
C HIS A 219 13.89 -3.45 5.19
N CYS A 220 13.84 -4.75 4.95
CA CYS A 220 15.02 -5.61 5.00
C CYS A 220 15.76 -5.54 3.65
N PRO A 221 17.01 -5.02 3.58
CA PRO A 221 17.70 -4.86 2.31
C PRO A 221 17.92 -6.17 1.55
N PRO A 222 18.25 -7.32 2.20
CA PRO A 222 18.43 -8.58 1.49
C PRO A 222 17.16 -9.17 0.87
N CYS A 223 16.04 -9.20 1.61
CA CYS A 223 14.83 -9.92 1.18
C CYS A 223 13.67 -9.03 0.73
N GLY A 224 13.70 -7.73 1.01
CA GLY A 224 12.63 -6.79 0.64
C GLY A 224 11.43 -6.75 1.59
N ASN A 225 11.42 -7.50 2.70
CA ASN A 225 10.38 -7.40 3.75
C ASN A 225 10.06 -5.92 4.03
N PRO A 226 8.79 -5.45 3.95
CA PRO A 226 7.54 -6.24 3.93
C PRO A 226 6.96 -6.62 2.56
N VAL A 227 7.62 -6.29 1.45
CA VAL A 227 7.20 -6.73 0.10
C VAL A 227 8.38 -7.43 -0.57
N TRP A 228 8.41 -8.76 -0.41
CA TRP A 228 9.58 -9.57 -0.74
C TRP A 228 9.98 -9.52 -2.22
N ARG A 229 11.30 -9.60 -2.46
CA ARG A 229 11.87 -9.63 -3.81
C ARG A 229 11.49 -10.90 -4.55
N PHE A 230 11.48 -10.86 -5.88
CA PHE A 230 11.06 -11.96 -6.74
C PHE A 230 11.65 -13.34 -6.35
N GLN A 231 12.94 -13.41 -6.05
CA GLN A 231 13.61 -14.66 -5.66
C GLN A 231 13.02 -15.32 -4.41
N TRP A 232 12.48 -14.52 -3.48
CA TRP A 232 11.83 -15.03 -2.26
C TRP A 232 10.38 -15.42 -2.50
N LEU A 233 9.72 -14.74 -3.46
CA LEU A 233 8.34 -15.04 -3.86
C LEU A 233 8.22 -16.30 -4.73
N THR A 234 9.34 -16.79 -5.25
CA THR A 234 9.42 -17.94 -6.16
C THR A 234 10.31 -19.06 -5.63
N ALA A 235 10.90 -18.89 -4.44
CA ALA A 235 11.56 -19.98 -3.74
C ALA A 235 10.52 -21.07 -3.48
N ALA A 236 10.73 -22.24 -4.09
CA ALA A 236 10.04 -23.45 -3.69
C ALA A 236 10.70 -23.96 -2.41
N ASP A 237 9.88 -24.42 -1.46
CA ASP A 237 10.36 -25.21 -0.32
C ASP A 237 10.92 -26.57 -0.82
#